data_AF-A0A9P0QKS1-F1
#
_entry.id   AF-A0A9P0QKS1-F1
#
_cell.length_a   1.000
_cell.length_b   1.000
_cell.length_c   1.000
_cell.angle_alpha   90.00
_cell.angle_beta   90.00
_cell.angle_gamma   90.00
#
_symmetry.space_group_name_H-M   'P 1'
#
loop_
_entity.id
_entity.type
_entity.pdbx_description
1 polymer ?
#
loop_
_entity_poly.entity_id
_entity_poly.type
_entity_poly.pdbx_seq_one_letter_code
_entity_poly.pdbx_strand_id
1 'polypeptide(L)'
;MSALKRTNLNSVVQLRTTVDDNLNTSLSALGYNESFTLIDTKIALGYSTAIIAGGLYFYDKKYGFDETFNLTVVAVLAYFAISGILWYYTSTPQYKNVKYVGFNDKKEKITIATWTSKFEPVYYVQITTSEGQRIDAQFEFMKLFDGMGYYKEEQLTKLIKAELEKVNKKSI
;
A
#
# COMPACT_ATOMS: atom_id res chain seq x y z
N MET A 1 -0.31 -25.76 -1.47
CA MET A 1 0.92 -25.25 -0.83
C MET A 1 1.75 -24.59 -1.93
N SER A 2 1.74 -23.25 -2.02
CA SER A 2 2.67 -22.55 -2.92
C SER A 2 4.09 -22.84 -2.47
N ALA A 3 4.95 -23.25 -3.39
CA ALA A 3 6.36 -23.50 -3.11
C ALA A 3 6.96 -22.27 -2.39
N LEU A 4 7.57 -22.48 -1.22
CA LEU A 4 8.19 -21.40 -0.46
C LEU A 4 9.26 -20.73 -1.32
N LYS A 5 8.98 -19.52 -1.78
CA LYS A 5 9.89 -18.73 -2.60
C LYS A 5 11.09 -18.35 -1.75
N ARG A 6 12.29 -18.78 -2.16
CA ARG A 6 13.54 -18.39 -1.52
C ARG A 6 13.82 -16.92 -1.84
N THR A 7 13.98 -16.11 -0.81
CA THR A 7 14.25 -14.68 -0.95
C THR A 7 15.75 -14.40 -0.82
N ASN A 8 16.25 -13.46 -1.61
CA ASN A 8 17.64 -13.02 -1.48
C ASN A 8 17.82 -12.22 -0.19
N LEU A 9 18.54 -12.80 0.77
CA LEU A 9 18.85 -12.19 2.06
C LEU A 9 19.69 -10.90 1.96
N ASN A 10 20.46 -10.74 0.88
CA ASN A 10 21.32 -9.57 0.68
C ASN A 10 20.56 -8.38 0.05
N SER A 11 19.29 -8.57 -0.31
CA SER A 11 18.47 -7.51 -0.91
C SER A 11 17.37 -7.09 0.05
N VAL A 12 17.59 -5.96 0.74
CA VAL A 12 16.59 -5.35 1.64
C VAL A 12 15.26 -5.10 0.93
N VAL A 13 15.31 -4.76 -0.36
CA VAL A 13 14.12 -4.57 -1.19
C VAL A 13 13.34 -5.88 -1.36
N GLN A 14 14.02 -6.99 -1.66
CA GLN A 14 13.34 -8.28 -1.81
C GLN A 14 12.82 -8.83 -0.49
N LEU A 15 13.55 -8.62 0.60
CA LEU A 15 13.10 -8.95 1.95
C LEU A 15 11.80 -8.22 2.27
N ARG A 16 11.77 -6.89 2.09
CA ARG A 16 10.55 -6.09 2.29
C ARG A 16 9.41 -6.58 1.42
N THR A 17 9.61 -6.76 0.11
CA THR A 17 8.55 -7.21 -0.79
C THR A 17 7.98 -8.57 -0.35
N THR A 18 8.83 -9.50 0.07
CA THR A 18 8.35 -10.81 0.53
C THR A 18 7.51 -10.68 1.81
N VAL A 19 7.90 -9.82 2.74
CA VAL A 19 7.11 -9.57 3.96
C VAL A 19 5.79 -8.87 3.62
N ASP A 20 5.83 -7.84 2.77
CA ASP A 20 4.64 -7.10 2.30
C ASP A 20 3.63 -8.07 1.62
N ASP A 21 4.11 -8.98 0.76
CA ASP A 21 3.27 -9.94 0.03
C ASP A 21 2.56 -10.95 0.95
N ASN A 22 3.16 -11.30 2.09
CA ASN A 22 2.58 -12.24 3.06
C ASN A 22 1.84 -11.55 4.22
N LEU A 23 1.84 -10.21 4.26
CA LEU A 23 1.24 -9.42 5.33
C LEU A 23 -0.28 -9.63 5.40
N ASN A 24 -0.95 -9.76 4.26
CA ASN A 24 -2.38 -10.04 4.20
C ASN A 24 -2.71 -11.40 4.85
N THR A 25 -1.93 -12.45 4.57
CA THR A 25 -2.17 -13.78 5.15
C THR A 25 -2.04 -13.77 6.68
N SER A 26 -1.02 -13.07 7.21
CA SER A 26 -0.83 -12.91 8.65
C SER A 26 -1.97 -12.12 9.33
N LEU A 27 -2.54 -11.10 8.66
CA LEU A 27 -3.62 -10.28 9.20
C LEU A 27 -5.00 -10.93 9.05
N SER A 28 -5.19 -11.68 7.96
CA SER A 28 -6.36 -12.55 7.76
C SER A 28 -6.43 -13.61 8.86
N ALA A 29 -5.29 -14.19 9.25
CA ALA A 29 -5.20 -15.10 10.39
C ALA A 29 -5.56 -14.44 11.74
N LEU A 30 -5.49 -13.11 11.84
CA LEU A 30 -5.92 -12.33 13.00
C LEU A 30 -7.38 -11.85 12.93
N GLY A 31 -8.12 -12.22 11.87
CA GLY A 31 -9.54 -11.87 11.69
C GLY A 31 -9.79 -10.54 10.99
N TYR A 32 -8.78 -9.93 10.36
CA TYR A 32 -8.97 -8.72 9.56
C TYR A 32 -9.23 -9.06 8.09
N ASN A 33 -10.27 -8.47 7.51
CA ASN A 33 -10.53 -8.56 6.07
C ASN A 33 -9.91 -7.38 5.33
N GLU A 34 -9.10 -7.67 4.31
CA GLU A 34 -8.44 -6.66 3.48
C GLU A 34 -9.44 -5.82 2.67
N SER A 35 -9.16 -4.53 2.55
CA SER A 35 -9.88 -3.57 1.73
C SER A 35 -8.98 -3.01 0.64
N PHE A 36 -9.40 -3.23 -0.61
CA PHE A 36 -8.68 -2.77 -1.80
C PHE A 36 -9.06 -1.35 -2.24
N THR A 37 -9.96 -0.66 -1.53
CA THR A 37 -10.52 0.64 -1.94
C THR A 37 -9.45 1.69 -2.26
N LEU A 38 -8.33 1.71 -1.52
CA LEU A 38 -7.24 2.65 -1.77
C LEU A 38 -6.52 2.36 -3.10
N ILE A 39 -6.32 1.08 -3.42
CA ILE A 39 -5.69 0.63 -4.66
C ILE A 39 -6.65 0.86 -5.82
N ASP A 40 -7.92 0.47 -5.67
CA ASP A 40 -8.96 0.64 -6.68
C ASP A 40 -9.13 2.11 -7.07
N THR A 41 -9.09 3.02 -6.10
CA THR A 41 -9.17 4.48 -6.37
C THR A 41 -7.99 4.97 -7.19
N LYS A 42 -6.76 4.55 -6.85
CA LYS A 42 -5.56 4.94 -7.61
C LYS A 42 -5.60 4.38 -9.03
N ILE A 43 -6.03 3.13 -9.19
CA ILE A 43 -6.19 2.48 -10.48
C ILE A 43 -7.25 3.21 -11.31
N ALA A 44 -8.42 3.49 -10.74
CA ALA A 44 -9.50 4.21 -11.42
C ALA A 44 -9.06 5.61 -11.89
N LEU A 45 -8.35 6.37 -11.04
CA LEU A 45 -7.79 7.67 -11.41
C LEU A 45 -6.78 7.55 -12.56
N GLY A 46 -5.87 6.57 -12.49
CA GLY A 46 -4.89 6.31 -13.56
C GLY A 46 -5.56 5.97 -14.89
N TYR A 47 -6.50 5.03 -14.91
CA TYR A 47 -7.23 4.64 -16.13
C TYR A 47 -8.05 5.80 -16.70
N SER A 48 -8.62 6.66 -15.84
CA SER A 48 -9.36 7.85 -16.29
C SER A 48 -8.46 8.77 -17.14
N THR A 49 -7.20 8.97 -16.75
CA THR A 49 -6.26 9.76 -17.55
C THR A 49 -5.96 9.13 -18.92
N ALA A 50 -5.83 7.81 -18.98
CA ALA A 50 -5.59 7.08 -20.22
C ALA A 50 -6.80 7.17 -21.18
N ILE A 51 -8.02 7.12 -20.65
CA ILE A 51 -9.26 7.30 -21.43
C ILE A 51 -9.33 8.71 -22.01
N ILE A 52 -9.01 9.73 -21.21
CA ILE A 52 -8.98 11.13 -21.69
C ILE A 52 -7.96 11.29 -22.81
N ALA A 53 -6.75 10.74 -22.64
CA ALA A 53 -5.70 10.81 -23.67
C ALA A 53 -6.09 10.07 -24.95
N GLY A 54 -6.65 8.87 -24.84
CA GLY A 54 -7.13 8.10 -26.00
C GLY A 54 -8.29 8.77 -26.73
N GLY A 55 -9.22 9.37 -25.97
CA GLY A 55 -10.34 10.15 -26.53
C GLY A 55 -9.86 11.40 -27.26
N LEU A 56 -8.90 12.12 -26.68
CA LEU A 56 -8.29 13.29 -27.32
C LEU A 56 -7.62 12.92 -28.65
N TYR A 57 -6.79 11.88 -28.65
CA TYR A 57 -6.10 11.40 -29.85
C TYR A 57 -7.08 10.97 -30.94
N PHE A 58 -8.16 10.29 -30.58
CA PHE A 58 -9.19 9.88 -31.55
C PHE A 58 -9.90 11.10 -32.17
N TYR A 59 -10.16 12.14 -31.37
CA TYR A 59 -10.82 13.36 -31.83
C TYR A 59 -9.91 14.20 -32.73
N ASP A 60 -8.65 14.38 -32.32
CA ASP A 60 -7.61 15.09 -33.07
C ASP A 60 -7.30 14.42 -34.42
N LYS A 61 -7.45 13.09 -34.50
CA LYS A 61 -7.33 12.36 -35.77
C LYS A 61 -8.47 12.68 -36.75
N LYS A 62 -9.64 13.11 -36.27
CA LYS A 62 -10.84 13.30 -37.09
C LYS A 62 -11.10 14.77 -37.46
N TYR A 63 -10.64 15.71 -36.65
CA TYR A 63 -10.87 17.16 -36.83
C TYR A 63 -9.54 17.91 -36.96
N GLY A 64 -9.56 19.10 -37.54
CA GLY A 64 -8.37 19.96 -37.63
C GLY A 64 -7.95 20.50 -36.27
N PHE A 65 -6.69 20.92 -36.15
CA PHE A 65 -6.10 21.41 -34.89
C PHE A 65 -6.85 22.61 -34.29
N ASP A 66 -7.38 23.51 -35.13
CA ASP A 66 -8.07 24.73 -34.68
C ASP A 66 -9.38 24.46 -33.92
N GLU A 67 -10.16 23.45 -34.34
CA GLU A 67 -11.38 23.05 -33.63
C GLU A 67 -11.06 22.24 -32.36
N THR A 68 -9.95 21.51 -32.39
CA THR A 68 -9.55 20.60 -31.30
C THR A 68 -8.79 21.33 -30.18
N PHE A 69 -8.30 22.55 -30.42
CA PHE A 69 -7.53 23.34 -29.46
C PHE A 69 -8.25 23.53 -28.13
N ASN A 70 -9.51 24.01 -28.16
CA ASN A 70 -10.30 24.24 -26.94
C ASN A 70 -10.55 22.94 -26.17
N LEU A 71 -10.79 21.83 -26.89
CA LEU A 71 -10.98 20.51 -26.29
C LEU A 71 -9.70 20.01 -25.62
N THR A 72 -8.55 20.22 -26.27
CA THR A 72 -7.22 19.90 -25.73
C THR A 72 -6.91 20.69 -24.46
N VAL A 73 -7.22 22.00 -24.42
CA VAL A 73 -7.03 22.80 -23.20
C VAL A 73 -7.86 22.26 -22.05
N VAL A 74 -9.14 21.94 -22.28
CA VAL A 74 -10.01 21.34 -21.25
C VAL A 74 -9.47 19.99 -20.77
N ALA A 75 -8.97 19.15 -21.67
CA ALA A 75 -8.39 17.85 -21.33
C ALA A 75 -7.12 17.98 -20.48
N VAL A 76 -6.25 18.96 -20.78
CA VAL A 76 -5.05 19.25 -19.99
C VAL A 76 -5.41 19.72 -18.59
N LEU A 77 -6.42 20.58 -18.45
CA LEU A 77 -6.91 21.03 -17.14
C LEU A 77 -7.49 19.87 -16.33
N ALA A 78 -8.27 18.98 -16.96
CA ALA A 78 -8.80 17.78 -16.33
C ALA A 78 -7.67 16.85 -15.87
N TYR A 79 -6.67 16.61 -16.73
CA TYR A 79 -5.49 15.81 -16.41
C TYR A 79 -4.70 16.41 -15.24
N PHE A 80 -4.51 17.73 -15.22
CA PHE A 80 -3.85 18.43 -14.13
C PHE A 80 -4.59 18.25 -12.80
N ALA A 81 -5.92 18.39 -12.80
CA ALA A 81 -6.75 18.17 -11.61
C ALA A 81 -6.64 16.71 -11.10
N ILE A 82 -6.76 15.72 -11.99
CA ILE A 82 -6.62 14.30 -11.64
C ILE A 82 -5.22 14.01 -11.08
N SER A 83 -4.18 14.57 -11.69
CA SER A 83 -2.79 14.42 -11.25
C SER A 83 -2.56 15.06 -9.88
N GLY A 84 -3.17 16.21 -9.61
CA GLY A 84 -3.15 16.86 -8.30
C GLY A 84 -3.80 16.00 -7.20
N ILE A 85 -4.95 15.38 -7.50
CA ILE A 85 -5.62 14.45 -6.58
C ILE A 85 -4.73 13.23 -6.33
N LEU A 86 -4.15 12.62 -7.37
CA LEU A 86 -3.24 11.48 -7.23
C LEU A 86 -2.01 11.82 -6.39
N TRP A 87 -1.45 13.02 -6.60
CA TRP A 87 -0.33 13.54 -5.82
C TRP A 87 -0.70 13.71 -4.34
N TYR A 88 -1.91 14.21 -4.04
CA TYR A 88 -2.42 14.31 -2.68
C TYR A 88 -2.53 12.92 -2.01
N TYR A 89 -3.11 11.93 -2.69
CA TYR A 89 -3.23 10.55 -2.17
C TYR A 89 -1.89 9.87 -1.94
N THR A 90 -0.85 10.26 -2.67
CA THR A 90 0.48 9.62 -2.59
C THR A 90 1.41 10.35 -1.61
N SER A 91 1.28 11.67 -1.49
CA SER A 91 2.16 12.51 -0.67
C SER A 91 1.68 12.69 0.77
N THR A 92 0.38 12.52 1.03
CA THR A 92 -0.18 12.69 2.37
C THR A 92 0.36 11.63 3.34
N PRO A 93 0.91 12.01 4.52
CA PRO A 93 1.48 11.07 5.48
C PRO A 93 0.55 9.94 5.92
N GLN A 94 -0.77 10.17 5.88
CA GLN A 94 -1.79 9.18 6.25
C GLN A 94 -1.95 8.04 5.24
N TYR A 95 -1.61 8.27 3.97
CA TYR A 95 -1.74 7.30 2.87
C TYR A 95 -0.39 6.86 2.30
N LYS A 96 0.70 7.48 2.77
CA LYS A 96 2.06 7.18 2.35
C LYS A 96 2.45 5.79 2.86
N ASN A 97 2.98 4.97 1.95
CA ASN A 97 3.46 3.61 2.24
C ASN A 97 2.41 2.67 2.84
N VAL A 98 1.11 2.99 2.74
CA VAL A 98 0.05 2.10 3.18
C VAL A 98 0.05 0.86 2.28
N LYS A 99 0.37 -0.29 2.87
CA LYS A 99 0.40 -1.58 2.19
C LYS A 99 -0.85 -2.40 2.48
N TYR A 100 -1.50 -2.15 3.60
CA TYR A 100 -2.70 -2.89 3.99
C TYR A 100 -3.70 -1.97 4.69
N VAL A 101 -4.96 -2.12 4.31
CA VAL A 101 -6.11 -1.54 5.02
C VAL A 101 -7.05 -2.70 5.27
N GLY A 102 -7.46 -2.91 6.52
CA GLY A 102 -8.36 -3.99 6.86
C GLY A 102 -9.46 -3.56 7.83
N PHE A 103 -10.52 -4.36 7.88
CA PHE A 103 -11.62 -4.20 8.81
C PHE A 103 -11.79 -5.47 9.63
N ASN A 104 -11.95 -5.32 10.95
CA ASN A 104 -12.38 -6.42 11.82
C ASN A 104 -13.90 -6.62 11.72
N ASP A 105 -14.42 -7.74 12.24
CA ASP A 105 -15.86 -8.04 12.31
C ASP A 105 -16.69 -6.94 13.01
N LYS A 106 -16.04 -6.16 13.89
CA LYS A 106 -16.60 -4.99 14.56
C LYS A 106 -16.60 -3.70 13.72
N LYS A 107 -16.20 -3.77 12.44
CA LYS A 107 -15.99 -2.63 11.52
C LYS A 107 -14.90 -1.64 11.95
N GLU A 108 -14.02 -2.03 12.86
CA GLU A 108 -12.84 -1.25 13.23
C GLU A 108 -11.82 -1.29 12.09
N LYS A 109 -11.42 -0.11 11.61
CA LYS A 109 -10.45 0.05 10.52
C LYS A 109 -9.03 -0.02 11.09
N ILE A 110 -8.20 -0.88 10.52
CA ILE A 110 -6.75 -0.88 10.74
C ILE A 110 -6.05 -0.48 9.44
N THR A 111 -5.07 0.41 9.53
CA THR A 111 -4.23 0.81 8.40
C THR A 111 -2.79 0.52 8.74
N ILE A 112 -2.09 -0.21 7.89
CA ILE A 112 -0.70 -0.59 8.10
C ILE A 112 0.15 0.00 6.98
N ALA A 113 1.08 0.85 7.39
CA ALA A 113 2.09 1.43 6.51
C ALA A 113 3.46 0.82 6.83
N THR A 114 4.20 0.43 5.79
CA THR A 114 5.47 -0.30 5.95
C THR A 114 6.58 0.39 5.16
N TRP A 115 7.77 0.49 5.76
CA TRP A 115 8.92 1.03 5.06
C TRP A 115 10.22 0.39 5.53
N THR A 116 11.27 0.61 4.76
CA THR A 116 12.62 0.15 5.09
C THR A 116 13.61 1.16 4.55
N SER A 117 14.74 1.34 5.24
CA SER A 117 15.84 2.16 4.77
C SER A 117 16.75 1.34 3.87
N LYS A 118 17.39 1.98 2.89
CA LYS A 118 18.19 1.29 1.84
C LYS A 118 19.36 0.49 2.42
N PHE A 119 19.91 0.93 3.55
CA PHE A 119 21.11 0.37 4.15
C PHE A 119 20.87 -0.27 5.52
N GLU A 120 19.62 -0.31 5.99
CA GLU A 120 19.29 -0.87 7.30
C GLU A 120 18.34 -2.06 7.13
N PRO A 121 18.68 -3.25 7.63
CA PRO A 121 17.84 -4.44 7.53
C PRO A 121 16.72 -4.44 8.58
N VAL A 122 16.04 -3.30 8.71
CA VAL A 122 14.92 -3.07 9.62
C VAL A 122 13.66 -2.84 8.80
N TYR A 123 12.61 -3.56 9.19
CA TYR A 123 11.25 -3.44 8.67
C TYR A 123 10.44 -2.59 9.64
N TYR A 124 10.16 -1.36 9.23
CA TYR A 124 9.35 -0.43 10.01
C TYR A 124 7.88 -0.63 9.66
N VAL A 125 7.05 -0.73 10.69
CA VAL A 125 5.61 -0.92 10.56
C VAL A 125 4.91 0.12 11.40
N GLN A 126 4.09 0.94 10.77
CA GLN A 126 3.18 1.84 11.44
C GLN A 126 1.76 1.28 11.35
N ILE A 127 1.17 1.03 12.51
CA ILE A 127 -0.22 0.59 12.65
C ILE A 127 -1.04 1.79 13.08
N THR A 128 -2.07 2.12 12.32
CA THR A 128 -3.05 3.16 12.65
C THR A 128 -4.42 2.53 12.85
N THR A 129 -4.98 2.69 14.04
CA THR A 129 -6.33 2.20 14.40
C THR A 129 -7.40 3.21 14.01
N SER A 130 -8.68 2.81 14.02
CA SER A 130 -9.83 3.67 13.70
C SER A 130 -9.95 4.90 14.60
N GLU A 131 -9.43 4.83 15.82
CA GLU A 131 -9.37 5.95 16.77
C GLU A 131 -8.25 6.95 16.48
N GLY A 132 -7.47 6.75 15.40
CA GLY A 132 -6.36 7.62 15.03
C GLY A 132 -5.08 7.39 15.85
N GLN A 133 -5.08 6.41 16.76
CA GLN A 133 -3.87 5.98 17.47
C GLN A 133 -2.86 5.41 16.48
N ARG A 134 -1.61 5.90 16.55
CA ARG A 134 -0.49 5.44 15.71
C ARG A 134 0.51 4.70 16.58
N ILE A 135 0.87 3.49 16.16
CA ILE A 135 1.90 2.68 16.77
C ILE A 135 2.99 2.44 15.76
N ASP A 136 4.21 2.85 16.09
CA ASP A 136 5.40 2.55 15.30
C ASP A 136 6.12 1.34 15.91
N ALA A 137 6.25 0.28 15.13
CA ALA A 137 6.97 -0.94 15.47
C ALA A 137 8.13 -1.16 14.51
N GLN A 138 9.16 -1.83 15.00
CA GLN A 138 10.37 -2.14 14.24
C GLN A 138 10.67 -3.63 14.35
N PHE A 139 10.76 -4.29 13.20
CA PHE A 139 11.06 -5.71 13.12
C PHE A 139 12.36 -5.90 12.34
N GLU A 140 13.32 -6.63 12.91
CA GLU A 140 14.54 -7.00 12.19
C GLU A 140 14.23 -8.12 11.19
N PHE A 141 14.69 -7.99 9.94
CA PHE A 141 14.45 -9.05 8.93
C PHE A 141 15.06 -10.40 9.34
N MET A 142 16.13 -10.42 10.13
CA MET A 142 16.70 -11.66 10.67
C MET A 142 15.73 -12.47 11.54
N LYS A 143 14.72 -11.82 12.13
CA LYS A 143 13.67 -12.49 12.94
C LYS A 143 12.50 -13.00 12.10
N LEU A 144 12.45 -12.66 10.80
CA LEU A 144 11.36 -13.02 9.88
C LEU A 144 11.80 -14.05 8.83
N PHE A 145 13.10 -14.23 8.65
CA PHE A 145 13.69 -15.13 7.66
C PHE A 145 14.63 -16.14 8.31
N ASP A 146 14.64 -17.36 7.79
CA ASP A 146 15.65 -18.35 8.12
C ASP A 146 17.00 -18.04 7.45
N GLY A 147 18.10 -18.59 7.96
CA GLY A 147 19.45 -18.48 7.36
C GLY A 147 19.53 -19.02 5.93
N MET A 148 18.56 -19.84 5.51
CA MET A 148 18.43 -20.31 4.12
C MET A 148 17.64 -19.37 3.20
N GLY A 149 17.00 -18.32 3.74
CA GLY A 149 16.22 -17.34 2.97
C GLY A 149 14.73 -17.66 2.86
N TYR A 150 14.19 -18.51 3.76
CA TYR A 150 12.77 -18.83 3.82
C TYR A 150 12.03 -17.92 4.81
N TYR A 151 10.89 -17.38 4.38
CA TYR A 151 10.04 -16.51 5.19
C TYR A 151 9.21 -17.31 6.21
N LYS A 152 9.13 -16.82 7.46
CA LYS A 152 8.40 -17.45 8.56
C LYS A 152 7.15 -16.64 8.91
N GLU A 153 6.03 -17.00 8.28
CA GLU A 153 4.76 -16.28 8.44
C GLU A 153 4.27 -16.22 9.90
N GLU A 154 4.38 -17.32 10.65
CA GLU A 154 3.97 -17.36 12.05
C GLU A 154 4.70 -16.34 12.93
N GLN A 155 5.96 -16.02 12.61
CA GLN A 155 6.74 -15.05 13.37
C GLN A 155 6.21 -13.64 13.16
N LEU A 156 5.77 -13.29 11.93
CA LEU A 156 5.13 -12.01 11.68
C LEU A 156 3.80 -11.91 12.44
N THR A 157 2.95 -12.94 12.37
CA THR A 157 1.66 -12.96 13.08
C THR A 157 1.84 -12.79 14.59
N LYS A 158 2.82 -13.47 15.18
CA LYS A 158 3.15 -13.33 16.62
C LYS A 158 3.61 -11.92 16.98
N LEU A 159 4.48 -11.32 16.16
CA LEU A 159 4.98 -9.96 16.39
C LEU A 159 3.87 -8.91 16.28
N ILE A 160 3.04 -9.01 15.24
CA ILE A 160 1.89 -8.10 15.06
C ILE A 160 0.90 -8.27 16.22
N LYS A 161 0.58 -9.51 16.62
CA LYS A 161 -0.31 -9.77 17.76
C LYS A 161 0.24 -9.16 19.05
N ALA A 162 1.54 -9.30 19.31
CA ALA A 162 2.19 -8.72 20.49
C ALA A 162 2.09 -7.18 20.51
N GLU A 163 2.26 -6.52 19.36
CA GLU A 163 2.10 -5.07 19.28
C GLU A 163 0.62 -4.65 19.44
N LEU A 164 -0.32 -5.40 18.87
CA LEU A 164 -1.76 -5.14 19.05
C LEU A 164 -2.23 -5.34 20.50
N GLU A 165 -1.70 -6.33 21.21
CA GLU A 165 -2.03 -6.57 22.62
C GLU A 165 -1.52 -5.44 23.55
N LYS A 166 -0.38 -4.81 23.23
CA LYS A 166 0.12 -3.64 23.96
C LYS A 166 -0.84 -2.45 23.85
N VAL A 167 -1.49 -2.29 22.69
CA VAL A 167 -2.49 -1.23 22.47
C VAL A 167 -3.72 -1.48 23.32
N ASN A 168 -4.21 -2.72 23.32
CA ASN A 168 -5.42 -3.09 24.07
C ASN A 168 -5.22 -2.96 25.59
N LYS A 169 -4.01 -3.26 26.11
CA LYS A 169 -3.65 -3.05 27.53
C LYS A 169 -3.49 -1.58 27.91
N LYS A 170 -3.16 -0.69 26.97
CA LYS A 170 -3.01 0.75 27.24
C LYS A 170 -4.36 1.49 27.22
N SER A 171 -5.41 0.81 26.78
CA SER A 171 -6.80 1.29 26.73
C SER A 171 -7.63 0.92 27.97
N ILE A 172 -7.03 0.29 28.99
CA ILE A 172 -7.66 -0.04 30.29
C ILE A 172 -7.05 0.83 31.38
#